data_AF-A0A166TEI5-F1
#
_entry.id   AF-A0A166TEI5-F1
#
_cell.length_a   1.000
_cell.length_b   1.000
_cell.length_c   1.000
_cell.angle_alpha   90.00
_cell.angle_beta   90.00
_cell.angle_gamma   90.00
#
_symmetry.space_group_name_H-M   'P 1'
#
loop_
_entity.id
_entity.type
_entity.pdbx_description
1 polymer ?
#
loop_
_entity_poly.entity_id
_entity_poly.type
_entity_poly.pdbx_seq_one_letter_code
_entity_poly.pdbx_strand_id
1 'polypeptide(L)'
;MKPEISEFSYGFALTNELVGWVALSAAPVFPSLIEEGKAGGGYDVKLDRPGVPLFLQFKRSHCMVRRTAKEHQAVVALGGTLNVPYYRFPITEAKTSDQHELLLALDDGSNLVFYAAPRFHRRNEINQAWSRSDVARRSLFVAPRMIGPLDDEQHHVAFDGGNTWLCSEPRVLEVLTNRGLEDKLNGFLKEHDQPLGERLPSLVAEMHEAERRGRQKAELRRGSGMPQDTSISDRGDIPVVETLTRRSIVEGESDAASTPEPEPPVSREPKPLGSEAAALRQVADIAAHVFEAQLIIVQPR
;
A
#
# COMPACT_ATOMS: atom_id res chain seq x y z
N MET A 1 6.95 -0.58 20.73
CA MET A 1 5.90 0.43 20.94
C MET A 1 5.03 0.48 19.68
N LYS A 2 3.70 0.48 19.84
CA LYS A 2 2.77 0.55 18.70
C LYS A 2 2.73 1.98 18.15
N PRO A 3 2.59 2.17 16.83
CA PRO A 3 2.47 3.50 16.24
C PRO A 3 1.12 4.15 16.55
N GLU A 4 1.18 5.43 16.90
CA GLU A 4 0.03 6.32 17.16
C GLU A 4 -0.55 6.93 15.88
N ILE A 5 0.08 6.67 14.75
CA ILE A 5 -0.22 7.22 13.42
C ILE A 5 -0.88 6.11 12.59
N SER A 6 -1.92 6.45 11.82
CA SER A 6 -2.56 5.55 10.86
C SER A 6 -1.78 5.50 9.53
N GLU A 7 -1.97 4.44 8.75
CA GLU A 7 -1.39 4.35 7.39
C GLU A 7 -1.91 5.48 6.51
N PHE A 8 -3.19 5.85 6.66
CA PHE A 8 -3.79 6.96 5.95
C PHE A 8 -3.11 8.30 6.24
N SER A 9 -2.91 8.66 7.52
CA SER A 9 -2.27 9.93 7.88
C SER A 9 -0.82 10.01 7.39
N TYR A 10 -0.09 8.91 7.48
CA TYR A 10 1.27 8.83 6.95
C TYR A 10 1.28 8.90 5.42
N GLY A 11 0.41 8.14 4.75
CA GLY A 11 0.29 8.12 3.29
C GLY A 11 -0.04 9.51 2.75
N PHE A 12 -1.02 10.19 3.32
CA PHE A 12 -1.33 11.59 2.97
C PHE A 12 -0.11 12.51 3.16
N ALA A 13 0.58 12.39 4.30
CA ALA A 13 1.71 13.24 4.63
C ALA A 13 2.87 13.08 3.63
N LEU A 14 3.20 11.83 3.31
CA LEU A 14 4.25 11.48 2.34
C LEU A 14 3.85 11.91 0.93
N THR A 15 2.64 11.58 0.51
CA THR A 15 2.14 11.89 -0.84
C THR A 15 2.16 13.40 -1.12
N ASN A 16 1.81 14.25 -0.14
CA ASN A 16 1.92 15.71 -0.29
C ASN A 16 3.36 16.18 -0.53
N GLU A 17 4.36 15.57 0.12
CA GLU A 17 5.77 15.92 -0.14
C GLU A 17 6.24 15.44 -1.51
N LEU A 18 5.81 14.23 -1.94
CA LEU A 18 6.10 13.73 -3.28
C LEU A 18 5.53 14.65 -4.36
N VAL A 19 4.34 15.22 -4.15
CA VAL A 19 3.76 16.27 -5.02
C VAL A 19 4.67 17.50 -5.14
N GLY A 20 5.47 17.80 -4.12
CA GLY A 20 6.42 18.91 -4.14
C GLY A 20 7.73 18.61 -4.89
N TRP A 21 8.14 17.35 -5.02
CA TRP A 21 9.42 16.96 -5.65
C TRP A 21 9.37 16.94 -7.15
N VAL A 22 8.23 16.50 -7.68
CA VAL A 22 7.98 16.32 -9.09
C VAL A 22 6.79 17.19 -9.46
N ALA A 23 6.77 17.71 -10.66
CA ALA A 23 5.57 18.40 -11.11
C ALA A 23 4.52 17.38 -11.49
N LEU A 24 3.79 16.94 -10.48
CA LEU A 24 2.59 16.17 -10.72
C LEU A 24 1.62 17.05 -11.50
N SER A 25 1.39 16.72 -12.77
CA SER A 25 0.25 17.22 -13.54
C SER A 25 -1.04 16.47 -13.20
N ALA A 26 -0.98 15.46 -12.33
CA ALA A 26 -2.13 14.68 -11.88
C ALA A 26 -2.12 14.51 -10.36
N ALA A 27 -3.27 14.71 -9.72
CA ALA A 27 -3.42 14.45 -8.29
C ALA A 27 -3.28 12.93 -8.00
N PRO A 28 -2.63 12.54 -6.89
CA PRO A 28 -2.69 11.19 -6.35
C PRO A 28 -4.14 10.73 -6.23
N VAL A 29 -4.48 9.60 -6.85
CA VAL A 29 -5.86 9.11 -6.85
C VAL A 29 -6.14 8.43 -5.51
N PHE A 30 -7.07 8.97 -4.75
CA PHE A 30 -7.66 8.32 -3.57
C PHE A 30 -9.04 7.79 -3.99
N PRO A 31 -9.30 6.47 -3.92
CA PRO A 31 -10.63 5.96 -4.18
C PRO A 31 -11.60 6.55 -3.15
N SER A 32 -12.58 7.34 -3.62
CA SER A 32 -13.71 7.78 -2.80
C SER A 32 -15.02 7.51 -3.53
N LEU A 33 -16.07 7.16 -2.79
CA LEU A 33 -17.42 6.87 -3.30
C LEU A 33 -18.20 8.13 -3.74
N ILE A 34 -17.65 9.34 -3.56
CA ILE A 34 -18.40 10.60 -3.67
C ILE A 34 -17.96 11.44 -4.89
N GLU A 35 -16.77 11.22 -5.42
CA GLU A 35 -16.25 11.99 -6.58
C GLU A 35 -16.83 11.55 -7.94
N GLU A 36 -17.62 10.49 -7.96
CA GLU A 36 -18.34 9.98 -9.16
C GLU A 36 -19.49 10.88 -9.65
N GLY A 37 -19.89 11.90 -8.86
CA GLY A 37 -21.16 12.62 -9.08
C GLY A 37 -21.11 14.08 -9.55
N LYS A 38 -19.94 14.72 -9.75
CA LYS A 38 -19.88 16.17 -10.05
C LYS A 38 -19.55 16.51 -11.50
N ALA A 39 -20.37 17.39 -12.08
CA ALA A 39 -20.13 18.00 -13.39
C ALA A 39 -18.92 18.93 -13.34
N GLY A 40 -17.98 18.77 -14.29
CA GLY A 40 -16.85 19.68 -14.45
C GLY A 40 -15.63 19.39 -13.57
N GLY A 41 -15.59 18.28 -12.84
CA GLY A 41 -14.37 17.75 -12.24
C GLY A 41 -13.48 17.12 -13.31
N GLY A 42 -13.10 17.89 -14.33
CA GLY A 42 -12.16 17.45 -15.35
C GLY A 42 -10.83 17.14 -14.68
N TYR A 43 -10.46 15.87 -14.66
CA TYR A 43 -9.07 15.48 -14.60
C TYR A 43 -8.40 16.11 -15.83
N ASP A 44 -7.80 17.29 -15.67
CA ASP A 44 -6.85 17.82 -16.66
C ASP A 44 -5.51 17.08 -16.48
N VAL A 45 -5.59 15.74 -16.49
CA VAL A 45 -4.40 14.92 -16.57
C VAL A 45 -3.90 15.13 -17.98
N LYS A 46 -2.72 15.71 -18.08
CA LYS A 46 -1.98 15.86 -19.33
C LYS A 46 -1.50 14.48 -19.77
N LEU A 47 -2.43 13.67 -20.29
CA LEU A 47 -2.17 12.33 -20.83
C LEU A 47 -1.32 12.39 -22.09
N ASP A 48 -1.25 13.56 -22.72
CA ASP A 48 -0.37 13.91 -23.84
C ASP A 48 1.11 14.04 -23.43
N ARG A 49 1.43 14.00 -22.13
CA ARG A 49 2.80 14.08 -21.62
C ARG A 49 3.30 12.74 -21.09
N PRO A 50 4.64 12.54 -21.07
CA PRO A 50 5.22 11.37 -20.44
C PRO A 50 4.81 11.23 -18.98
N GLY A 51 4.63 9.99 -18.53
CA GLY A 51 4.24 9.70 -17.16
C GLY A 51 4.70 8.32 -16.69
N VAL A 52 5.09 8.26 -15.42
CA VAL A 52 5.58 7.03 -14.77
C VAL A 52 4.63 6.65 -13.63
N PRO A 53 4.11 5.41 -13.61
CA PRO A 53 3.32 4.92 -12.49
C PRO A 53 4.24 4.55 -11.32
N LEU A 54 3.97 5.14 -10.16
CA LEU A 54 4.58 4.82 -8.87
C LEU A 54 3.54 4.18 -7.97
N PHE A 55 3.79 2.95 -7.53
CA PHE A 55 2.92 2.19 -6.64
C PHE A 55 3.52 2.16 -5.23
N LEU A 56 2.80 2.72 -4.25
CA LEU A 56 3.23 2.76 -2.86
C LEU A 56 2.25 1.99 -1.97
N GLN A 57 2.74 0.98 -1.27
CA GLN A 57 2.03 0.42 -0.13
C GLN A 57 2.59 1.02 1.17
N PHE A 58 1.77 1.83 1.84
CA PHE A 58 2.17 2.48 3.09
C PHE A 58 2.16 1.49 4.24
N LYS A 59 3.16 1.61 5.12
CA LYS A 59 3.29 0.78 6.31
C LYS A 59 3.38 1.63 7.57
N ARG A 60 2.85 1.08 8.66
CA ARG A 60 3.05 1.58 10.02
C ARG A 60 4.29 0.96 10.67
N SER A 61 5.10 1.81 11.27
CA SER A 61 6.34 1.40 11.93
C SER A 61 6.17 1.20 13.44
N HIS A 62 6.49 0.00 13.91
CA HIS A 62 6.64 -0.28 15.34
C HIS A 62 8.03 0.12 15.81
N CYS A 63 8.11 0.96 16.83
CA CYS A 63 9.40 1.36 17.42
C CYS A 63 9.87 0.34 18.47
N MET A 64 11.03 -0.25 18.24
CA MET A 64 11.66 -1.26 19.09
C MET A 64 12.77 -0.62 19.91
N VAL A 65 12.65 -0.72 21.24
CA VAL A 65 13.54 -0.03 22.21
C VAL A 65 14.37 -0.99 23.08
N ARG A 66 14.22 -2.30 22.87
CA ARG A 66 14.90 -3.33 23.67
C ARG A 66 15.77 -4.19 22.77
N ARG A 67 16.99 -4.48 23.22
CA ARG A 67 17.90 -5.42 22.54
C ARG A 67 17.41 -6.86 22.58
N THR A 68 16.51 -7.21 23.49
CA THR A 68 15.94 -8.56 23.63
C THR A 68 14.89 -8.90 22.57
N ALA A 69 14.55 -7.97 21.67
CA ALA A 69 13.64 -8.24 20.58
C ALA A 69 14.24 -9.24 19.58
N LYS A 70 13.42 -10.15 19.05
CA LYS A 70 13.85 -11.25 18.18
C LYS A 70 14.66 -10.74 16.97
N GLU A 71 14.24 -9.64 16.35
CA GLU A 71 14.92 -9.09 15.18
C GLU A 71 16.33 -8.60 15.50
N HIS A 72 16.50 -7.93 16.65
CA HIS A 72 17.82 -7.47 17.08
C HIS A 72 18.74 -8.65 17.38
N GLN A 73 18.24 -9.68 18.07
CA GLN A 73 19.01 -10.90 18.36
C GLN A 73 19.40 -11.64 17.07
N ALA A 74 18.48 -11.77 16.12
CA ALA A 74 18.73 -12.43 14.85
C ALA A 74 19.81 -11.71 14.02
N VAL A 75 19.77 -10.38 13.95
CA VAL A 75 20.78 -9.59 13.23
C VAL A 75 22.15 -9.67 13.91
N VAL A 76 22.21 -9.53 15.24
CA VAL A 76 23.47 -9.60 16.00
C VAL A 76 24.10 -10.99 15.93
N ALA A 77 23.29 -12.06 15.91
CA ALA A 77 23.79 -13.43 15.79
C ALA A 77 24.57 -13.68 14.48
N LEU A 78 24.27 -12.92 13.41
CA LEU A 78 25.03 -12.94 12.15
C LEU A 78 26.20 -11.94 12.12
N GLY A 79 26.51 -11.27 13.23
CA GLY A 79 27.50 -10.19 13.26
C GLY A 79 27.03 -8.89 12.60
N GLY A 80 25.74 -8.78 12.28
CA GLY A 80 25.13 -7.57 11.74
C GLY A 80 24.88 -6.49 12.79
N THR A 81 24.53 -5.28 12.34
CA THR A 81 24.21 -4.15 13.22
C THR A 81 22.77 -3.69 13.01
N LEU A 82 22.05 -3.51 14.13
CA LEU A 82 20.73 -2.88 14.18
C LEU A 82 20.62 -2.06 15.47
N ASN A 83 20.74 -0.74 15.35
CA ASN A 83 20.84 0.16 16.49
C ASN A 83 19.50 0.35 17.20
N VAL A 84 19.51 0.44 18.53
CA VAL A 84 18.31 0.72 19.32
C VAL A 84 18.23 2.22 19.64
N PRO A 85 17.09 2.91 19.39
CA PRO A 85 15.85 2.37 18.85
C PRO A 85 15.92 2.11 17.35
N TYR A 86 15.24 1.04 16.91
CA TYR A 86 14.97 0.75 15.50
C TYR A 86 13.47 0.66 15.26
N TYR A 87 13.08 0.58 13.99
CA TYR A 87 11.70 0.45 13.55
C TYR A 87 11.51 -0.87 12.82
N ARG A 88 10.28 -1.39 12.83
CA ARG A 88 9.92 -2.55 12.01
C ARG A 88 8.48 -2.46 11.52
N PHE A 89 8.20 -3.04 10.37
CA PHE A 89 6.83 -3.33 9.95
C PHE A 89 6.71 -4.81 9.57
N PRO A 90 5.56 -5.44 9.86
CA PRO A 90 5.29 -6.80 9.40
C PRO A 90 4.99 -6.79 7.89
N ILE A 91 5.40 -7.85 7.22
CA ILE A 91 4.84 -8.21 5.91
C ILE A 91 3.77 -9.26 6.19
N THR A 92 2.59 -9.08 5.59
CA THR A 92 1.47 -10.00 5.80
C THR A 92 1.87 -11.40 5.36
N GLU A 93 1.64 -12.36 6.25
CA GLU A 93 2.03 -13.76 6.08
C GLU A 93 1.26 -14.36 4.90
N ALA A 94 1.92 -15.21 4.11
CA ALA A 94 1.35 -15.70 2.87
C ALA A 94 0.09 -16.57 3.10
N LYS A 95 -0.08 -17.15 4.29
CA LYS A 95 -1.31 -17.85 4.70
C LYS A 95 -2.51 -16.91 4.90
N THR A 96 -2.27 -15.66 5.24
CA THR A 96 -3.31 -14.66 5.54
C THR A 96 -3.67 -13.84 4.31
N SER A 97 -2.69 -13.50 3.47
CA SER A 97 -2.93 -12.75 2.24
C SER A 97 -1.85 -13.01 1.20
N ASP A 98 -2.25 -13.02 -0.08
CA ASP A 98 -1.33 -13.10 -1.22
C ASP A 98 -0.73 -11.74 -1.59
N GLN A 99 -0.99 -10.70 -0.79
CA GLN A 99 -0.65 -9.32 -1.12
C GLN A 99 0.84 -9.11 -1.44
N HIS A 100 1.73 -9.77 -0.70
CA HIS A 100 3.15 -9.67 -0.97
C HIS A 100 3.51 -10.29 -2.32
N GLU A 101 2.93 -11.44 -2.68
CA GLU A 101 3.18 -12.09 -3.96
C GLU A 101 2.58 -11.32 -5.14
N LEU A 102 1.42 -10.69 -4.96
CA LEU A 102 0.85 -9.78 -5.95
C LEU A 102 1.77 -8.57 -6.19
N LEU A 103 2.25 -7.93 -5.13
CA LEU A 103 3.19 -6.80 -5.23
C LEU A 103 4.55 -7.22 -5.82
N LEU A 104 5.04 -8.42 -5.49
CA LEU A 104 6.26 -8.98 -6.07
C LEU A 104 6.08 -9.25 -7.57
N ALA A 105 4.92 -9.75 -7.98
CA ALA A 105 4.61 -9.97 -9.39
C ALA A 105 4.50 -8.66 -10.18
N LEU A 106 3.97 -7.59 -9.58
CA LEU A 106 3.92 -6.24 -10.15
C LEU A 106 5.31 -5.62 -10.28
N ASP A 107 6.22 -5.90 -9.34
CA ASP A 107 7.60 -5.39 -9.27
C ASP A 107 8.58 -6.13 -10.20
N ASP A 108 8.23 -6.31 -11.47
CA ASP A 108 8.98 -7.11 -12.45
C ASP A 108 10.16 -6.39 -13.14
N GLY A 109 10.29 -5.07 -12.94
CA GLY A 109 11.28 -4.24 -13.63
C GLY A 109 10.67 -3.08 -14.41
N SER A 110 9.43 -3.25 -14.89
CA SER A 110 8.71 -2.25 -15.66
C SER A 110 7.96 -1.22 -14.80
N ASN A 111 7.71 -1.56 -13.55
CA ASN A 111 6.96 -0.75 -12.58
C ASN A 111 7.83 -0.32 -11.39
N LEU A 112 7.52 0.85 -10.86
CA LEU A 112 8.11 1.35 -9.62
C LEU A 112 7.19 1.00 -8.45
N VAL A 113 7.50 -0.09 -7.74
CA VAL A 113 6.68 -0.61 -6.64
C VAL A 113 7.48 -0.57 -5.34
N PHE A 114 6.93 0.03 -4.28
CA PHE A 114 7.61 0.12 -3.00
C PHE A 114 6.68 -0.02 -1.79
N TYR A 115 7.17 -0.69 -0.76
CA TYR A 115 6.73 -0.46 0.61
C TYR A 115 7.34 0.84 1.11
N ALA A 116 6.51 1.77 1.57
CA ALA A 116 6.95 3.02 2.18
C ALA A 116 6.71 2.96 3.70
N ALA A 117 7.77 3.14 4.50
CA ALA A 117 7.67 3.07 5.95
C ALA A 117 8.41 4.22 6.66
N PRO A 118 7.82 4.87 7.68
CA PRO A 118 8.44 5.99 8.38
C PRO A 118 9.42 5.53 9.47
N ARG A 119 10.46 6.32 9.74
CA ARG A 119 11.32 6.23 10.95
C ARG A 119 10.77 7.08 12.09
N PHE A 120 9.45 7.03 12.28
CA PHE A 120 8.73 7.69 13.36
C PHE A 120 7.42 6.94 13.62
N HIS A 121 6.85 7.12 14.81
CA HIS A 121 5.66 6.39 15.24
C HIS A 121 4.70 7.21 16.10
N ARG A 122 5.11 8.39 16.58
CA ARG A 122 4.29 9.26 17.45
C ARG A 122 3.69 10.44 16.69
N ARG A 123 2.56 10.95 17.15
CA ARG A 123 1.86 12.08 16.50
C ARG A 123 2.71 13.36 16.40
N ASN A 124 3.49 13.66 17.43
CA ASN A 124 4.37 14.82 17.42
C ASN A 124 5.50 14.70 16.38
N GLU A 125 6.00 13.48 16.12
CA GLU A 125 7.06 13.26 15.15
C GLU A 125 6.58 13.48 13.70
N ILE A 126 5.37 13.02 13.35
CA ILE A 126 4.80 13.26 12.02
C ILE A 126 4.47 14.74 11.83
N ASN A 127 3.93 15.43 12.84
CA ASN A 127 3.69 16.87 12.76
C ASN A 127 4.99 17.65 12.54
N GLN A 128 6.06 17.27 13.24
CA GLN A 128 7.37 17.87 13.07
C GLN A 128 7.93 17.61 11.67
N ALA A 129 7.83 16.36 11.17
CA ALA A 129 8.29 16.00 9.83
C ALA A 129 7.52 16.79 8.76
N TRP A 130 6.20 16.84 8.87
CA TRP A 130 5.32 17.60 7.98
C TRP A 130 5.68 19.09 7.94
N SER A 131 5.82 19.73 9.11
CA SER A 131 6.14 21.16 9.19
C SER A 131 7.50 21.54 8.58
N ARG A 132 8.38 20.54 8.39
CA ARG A 132 9.74 20.72 7.87
C ARG A 132 9.93 20.12 6.47
N SER A 133 8.86 19.60 5.85
CA SER A 133 8.93 18.88 4.57
C SER A 133 9.96 17.74 4.59
N ASP A 134 9.97 16.98 5.69
CA ASP A 134 10.98 15.98 6.03
C ASP A 134 10.37 14.56 6.19
N VAL A 135 9.09 14.36 5.90
CA VAL A 135 8.38 13.07 6.01
C VAL A 135 9.11 12.02 5.18
N ALA A 136 9.34 12.30 3.91
CA ALA A 136 9.90 11.34 2.98
C ALA A 136 11.39 11.11 3.20
N ARG A 137 12.14 12.14 3.64
CA ARG A 137 13.52 12.00 4.14
C ARG A 137 13.59 11.09 5.36
N ARG A 138 12.57 11.13 6.21
CA ARG A 138 12.42 10.26 7.38
C ARG A 138 11.72 8.94 7.05
N SER A 139 11.52 8.62 5.77
CA SER A 139 10.98 7.35 5.31
C SER A 139 12.05 6.51 4.61
N LEU A 140 11.72 5.24 4.41
CA LEU A 140 12.44 4.35 3.52
C LEU A 140 11.48 3.73 2.52
N PHE A 141 12.04 3.30 1.39
CA PHE A 141 11.30 2.63 0.33
C PHE A 141 11.97 1.30 0.02
N VAL A 142 11.27 0.19 0.25
CA VAL A 142 11.75 -1.17 -0.07
C VAL A 142 10.96 -1.71 -1.23
N ALA A 143 11.64 -2.11 -2.30
CA ALA A 143 10.97 -2.78 -3.41
C ALA A 143 10.65 -4.23 -3.03
N PRO A 144 9.44 -4.75 -3.34
CA PRO A 144 9.09 -6.16 -3.10
C PRO A 144 10.14 -7.15 -3.62
N ARG A 145 10.73 -6.90 -4.80
CA ARG A 145 11.78 -7.75 -5.37
C ARG A 145 13.03 -7.88 -4.50
N MET A 146 13.33 -6.86 -3.69
CA MET A 146 14.48 -6.91 -2.77
C MET A 146 14.21 -7.80 -1.58
N ILE A 147 12.94 -7.96 -1.19
CA ILE A 147 12.48 -8.90 -0.16
C ILE A 147 12.37 -10.32 -0.73
N GLY A 148 11.98 -10.47 -1.99
CA GLY A 148 11.86 -11.78 -2.63
C GLY A 148 10.66 -12.58 -2.11
N PRO A 149 10.47 -13.82 -2.56
CA PRO A 149 9.39 -14.68 -2.07
C PRO A 149 9.50 -14.92 -0.56
N LEU A 150 8.35 -15.09 0.09
CA LEU A 150 8.24 -15.34 1.51
C LEU A 150 7.47 -16.64 1.77
N ASP A 151 7.70 -17.26 2.91
CA ASP A 151 6.98 -18.44 3.36
C ASP A 151 5.73 -18.06 4.18
N ASP A 152 5.17 -19.03 4.90
CA ASP A 152 3.94 -18.86 5.69
C ASP A 152 4.20 -18.38 7.14
N GLU A 153 5.45 -18.12 7.49
CA GLU A 153 5.86 -17.57 8.77
C GLU A 153 5.72 -16.05 8.84
N GLN A 154 5.97 -15.51 10.03
CA GLN A 154 5.87 -14.09 10.28
C GLN A 154 7.14 -13.35 9.88
N HIS A 155 7.05 -12.58 8.80
CA HIS A 155 8.16 -11.79 8.29
C HIS A 155 8.11 -10.33 8.75
N HIS A 156 9.27 -9.80 9.12
CA HIS A 156 9.44 -8.40 9.47
C HIS A 156 10.61 -7.79 8.72
N VAL A 157 10.39 -6.59 8.22
CA VAL A 157 11.47 -5.70 7.80
C VAL A 157 11.80 -4.80 8.98
N ALA A 158 13.04 -4.86 9.46
CA ALA A 158 13.54 -4.02 10.54
C ALA A 158 14.63 -3.07 10.04
N PHE A 159 14.62 -1.83 10.52
CA PHE A 159 15.49 -0.79 10.01
C PHE A 159 15.79 0.29 11.04
N ASP A 160 16.98 0.88 10.91
CA ASP A 160 17.42 2.06 11.64
C ASP A 160 17.82 3.19 10.67
N GLY A 161 18.70 4.10 11.09
CA GLY A 161 19.18 5.20 10.25
C GLY A 161 20.12 4.77 9.11
N GLY A 162 20.76 3.60 9.19
CA GLY A 162 21.77 3.14 8.24
C GLY A 162 21.63 1.68 7.79
N ASN A 163 20.88 0.85 8.49
CA ASN A 163 20.74 -0.57 8.23
C ASN A 163 19.27 -0.93 8.01
N THR A 164 19.00 -1.81 7.04
CA THR A 164 17.68 -2.43 6.85
C THR A 164 17.86 -3.93 6.63
N TRP A 165 17.02 -4.72 7.29
CA TRP A 165 17.13 -6.16 7.36
C TRP A 165 15.75 -6.80 7.15
N LEU A 166 15.73 -7.92 6.42
CA LEU A 166 14.69 -8.93 6.57
C LEU A 166 15.10 -9.82 7.74
N CYS A 167 14.26 -9.99 8.76
CA CYS A 167 14.70 -10.64 10.02
C CYS A 167 14.28 -12.10 10.19
N SER A 168 13.33 -12.59 9.38
CA SER A 168 12.97 -14.01 9.33
C SER A 168 14.08 -14.84 8.69
N GLU A 169 14.66 -14.30 7.62
CA GLU A 169 15.88 -14.76 6.97
C GLU A 169 16.88 -13.62 7.06
N PRO A 170 17.65 -13.53 8.17
CA PRO A 170 18.48 -12.37 8.47
C PRO A 170 19.43 -12.02 7.32
N ARG A 171 19.07 -11.02 6.53
CA ARG A 171 19.88 -10.48 5.44
C ARG A 171 19.65 -8.99 5.26
N VAL A 172 20.67 -8.29 4.79
CA VAL A 172 20.58 -6.87 4.46
C VAL A 172 19.68 -6.69 3.25
N LEU A 173 18.80 -5.69 3.30
CA LEU A 173 17.99 -5.26 2.18
C LEU A 173 18.54 -3.95 1.64
N GLU A 174 18.70 -3.87 0.32
CA GLU A 174 18.90 -2.59 -0.33
C GLU A 174 17.57 -1.84 -0.37
N VAL A 175 17.62 -0.57 0.02
CA VAL A 175 16.44 0.30 0.14
C VAL A 175 16.76 1.66 -0.44
N LEU A 176 15.73 2.37 -0.86
CA LEU A 176 15.89 3.76 -1.30
C LEU A 176 15.60 4.72 -0.15
N THR A 177 16.39 5.79 -0.12
CA THR A 177 16.05 7.03 0.58
C THR A 177 15.15 7.89 -0.30
N ASN A 178 14.72 9.05 0.20
CA ASN A 178 14.04 10.05 -0.64
C ASN A 178 14.81 10.39 -1.92
N ARG A 179 16.12 10.67 -1.80
CA ARG A 179 16.96 11.01 -2.96
C ARG A 179 17.08 9.85 -3.94
N GLY A 180 17.28 8.63 -3.43
CA GLY A 180 17.35 7.44 -4.28
C GLY A 180 16.03 7.17 -5.02
N LEU A 181 14.88 7.45 -4.40
CA LEU A 181 13.58 7.36 -5.06
C LEU A 181 13.44 8.44 -6.15
N GLU A 182 13.81 9.69 -5.85
CA GLU A 182 13.80 10.80 -6.80
C GLU A 182 14.70 10.54 -8.01
N ASP A 183 15.92 10.06 -7.79
CA ASP A 183 16.85 9.68 -8.86
C ASP A 183 16.27 8.56 -9.74
N LYS A 184 15.64 7.56 -9.12
CA LYS A 184 15.01 6.45 -9.84
C LYS A 184 13.80 6.89 -10.65
N LEU A 185 12.97 7.79 -10.12
CA LEU A 185 11.85 8.42 -10.84
C LEU A 185 12.35 9.21 -12.05
N ASN A 186 13.39 10.03 -11.86
CA ASN A 186 13.99 10.82 -12.94
C ASN A 186 14.64 9.94 -14.02
N GLY A 187 15.25 8.81 -13.64
CA GLY A 187 15.75 7.82 -14.59
C GLY A 187 14.63 7.22 -15.44
N PHE A 188 13.56 6.75 -14.78
CA PHE A 188 12.39 6.17 -15.43
C PHE A 188 11.70 7.15 -16.38
N LEU A 189 11.55 8.42 -15.98
CA LEU A 189 10.96 9.46 -16.83
C LEU A 189 11.77 9.73 -18.11
N LYS A 190 13.09 9.52 -18.08
CA LYS A 190 13.95 9.66 -19.26
C LYS A 190 13.87 8.46 -20.19
N GLU A 191 13.64 7.28 -19.65
CA GLU A 191 13.51 6.03 -20.42
C GLU A 191 12.12 5.89 -21.07
N HIS A 192 11.09 6.50 -20.47
CA HIS A 192 9.72 6.46 -20.97
C HIS A 192 9.25 7.87 -21.37
N ASP A 193 9.60 8.28 -22.59
CA ASP A 193 9.28 9.59 -23.18
C ASP A 193 7.96 9.62 -23.98
N GLN A 194 7.25 8.49 -24.07
CA GLN A 194 5.95 8.40 -24.72
C GLN A 194 4.83 9.01 -23.84
N PRO A 195 3.78 9.60 -24.44
CA PRO A 195 2.61 10.09 -23.71
C PRO A 195 1.99 9.02 -22.80
N LEU A 196 1.57 9.42 -21.60
CA LEU A 196 0.97 8.51 -20.64
C LEU A 196 -0.29 7.83 -21.21
N GLY A 197 -1.13 8.57 -21.94
CA GLY A 197 -2.34 8.06 -22.57
C GLY A 197 -2.09 6.83 -23.45
N GLU A 198 -0.98 6.83 -24.19
CA GLU A 198 -0.57 5.72 -25.05
C GLU A 198 -0.05 4.52 -24.26
N ARG A 199 0.53 4.75 -23.07
CA ARG A 199 1.03 3.69 -22.19
C ARG A 199 -0.07 3.03 -21.36
N LEU A 200 -1.17 3.73 -21.07
CA LEU A 200 -2.23 3.24 -20.18
C LEU A 200 -2.79 1.86 -20.56
N PRO A 201 -3.12 1.56 -21.83
CA PRO A 201 -3.62 0.24 -22.21
C PRO A 201 -2.62 -0.89 -21.93
N SER A 202 -1.34 -0.66 -22.23
CA SER A 202 -0.26 -1.62 -21.92
C SER A 202 -0.10 -1.80 -20.42
N LEU A 203 -0.14 -0.71 -19.64
CA LEU A 203 -0.07 -0.78 -18.18
C LEU A 203 -1.24 -1.58 -17.58
N VAL A 204 -2.47 -1.40 -18.08
CA VAL A 204 -3.62 -2.23 -17.67
C VAL A 204 -3.36 -3.71 -17.94
N ALA A 205 -2.85 -4.05 -19.13
CA ALA A 205 -2.54 -5.43 -19.51
C ALA A 205 -1.43 -6.02 -18.62
N GLU A 206 -0.35 -5.26 -18.39
CA GLU A 206 0.76 -5.62 -17.50
C GLU A 206 0.27 -5.89 -16.07
N MET A 207 -0.61 -5.04 -15.54
CA MET A 207 -1.17 -5.20 -14.19
C MET A 207 -2.05 -6.46 -14.08
N HIS A 208 -2.89 -6.74 -15.08
CA HIS A 208 -3.66 -7.99 -15.09
C HIS A 208 -2.79 -9.24 -15.26
N GLU A 209 -1.69 -9.14 -16.01
CA GLU A 209 -0.72 -10.22 -16.10
C GLU A 209 0.01 -10.44 -14.77
N ALA A 210 0.44 -9.36 -14.10
CA ALA A 210 1.03 -9.42 -12.78
C ALA A 210 0.07 -10.05 -11.76
N GLU A 211 -1.21 -9.68 -11.78
CA GLU A 211 -2.23 -10.30 -10.96
C GLU A 211 -2.33 -11.81 -11.21
N ARG A 212 -2.45 -12.23 -12.48
CA ARG A 212 -2.52 -13.66 -12.83
C ARG A 212 -1.28 -14.42 -12.36
N ARG A 213 -0.08 -13.87 -12.60
CA ARG A 213 1.20 -14.47 -12.16
C ARG A 213 1.26 -14.62 -10.64
N GLY A 214 0.89 -13.57 -9.91
CA GLY A 214 0.89 -13.56 -8.45
C GLY A 214 -0.11 -14.57 -7.86
N ARG A 215 -1.35 -14.59 -8.37
CA ARG A 215 -2.38 -15.56 -7.95
C ARG A 215 -1.97 -17.00 -8.26
N GLN A 216 -1.46 -17.27 -9.46
CA GLN A 216 -1.00 -18.61 -9.83
C GLN A 216 0.14 -19.10 -8.91
N LYS A 217 1.10 -18.23 -8.60
CA LYS A 217 2.20 -18.57 -7.69
C LYS A 217 1.71 -18.83 -6.27
N ALA A 218 0.77 -18.03 -5.79
CA ALA A 218 0.12 -18.26 -4.50
C ALA A 218 -0.65 -19.58 -4.46
N GLU A 219 -1.39 -19.94 -5.52
CA GLU A 219 -2.08 -21.23 -5.63
C GLU A 219 -1.10 -22.42 -5.64
N LEU A 220 0.00 -22.34 -6.41
CA LEU A 220 1.02 -23.38 -6.46
C LEU A 220 1.67 -23.62 -5.09
N ARG A 221 1.93 -22.55 -4.34
CA ARG A 221 2.43 -22.62 -2.97
C ARG A 221 1.45 -23.33 -2.04
N ARG A 222 0.16 -22.97 -2.08
CA ARG A 222 -0.89 -23.64 -1.30
C ARG A 222 -1.03 -25.11 -1.68
N GLY A 223 -0.91 -25.45 -2.98
CA GLY A 223 -0.98 -26.82 -3.48
C GLY A 223 0.22 -27.69 -3.11
N SER A 224 1.41 -27.08 -2.98
CA SER A 224 2.65 -27.78 -2.59
C SER A 224 2.79 -27.98 -1.07
N GLY A 225 1.96 -27.33 -0.26
CA GLY A 225 1.97 -27.40 1.21
C GLY A 225 1.09 -28.48 1.85
N MET A 226 0.49 -29.39 1.07
CA MET A 226 -0.35 -30.48 1.59
C MET A 226 0.48 -31.74 1.94
N PRO A 227 0.51 -32.22 3.21
CA PRO A 227 0.80 -33.62 3.48
C PRO A 227 -0.36 -34.49 2.96
N GLN A 228 -0.06 -35.50 2.15
CA GLN A 228 -1.00 -36.60 1.96
C GLN A 228 -1.13 -37.34 3.29
N ASP A 229 -2.27 -37.20 3.96
CA ASP A 229 -2.70 -38.24 4.88
C ASP A 229 -4.19 -38.52 4.76
N THR A 230 -4.44 -39.73 4.28
CA THR A 230 -5.70 -40.45 4.34
C THR A 230 -6.10 -40.68 5.79
N SER A 231 -7.24 -40.17 6.22
CA SER A 231 -8.11 -40.91 7.14
C SER A 231 -9.53 -40.34 7.14
N ILE A 232 -10.45 -41.20 6.74
CA ILE A 232 -11.88 -41.10 6.98
C ILE A 232 -12.10 -41.45 8.45
N SER A 233 -12.60 -40.50 9.24
CA SER A 233 -13.33 -40.67 10.50
C SER A 233 -13.41 -39.28 11.16
N ASP A 234 -14.45 -38.84 11.83
CA ASP A 234 -15.83 -39.24 12.01
C ASP A 234 -16.49 -37.96 12.58
N ARG A 235 -17.80 -37.90 12.49
CA ARG A 235 -18.66 -36.77 12.85
C ARG A 235 -18.32 -36.12 14.20
N GLY A 236 -18.34 -34.78 14.20
CA GLY A 236 -18.41 -33.96 15.40
C GLY A 236 -18.99 -32.59 15.06
N ASP A 237 -20.27 -32.42 15.35
CA ASP A 237 -21.06 -31.20 15.13
C ASP A 237 -20.41 -29.94 15.74
N ILE A 238 -20.41 -28.83 14.99
CA ILE A 238 -20.20 -27.49 15.54
C ILE A 238 -21.45 -26.64 15.21
N PRO A 239 -22.08 -26.01 16.22
CA PRO A 239 -23.35 -25.33 16.06
C PRO A 239 -23.19 -23.99 15.33
N VAL A 240 -24.20 -23.70 14.51
CA VAL A 240 -24.50 -22.42 13.87
C VAL A 240 -24.61 -21.33 14.95
N VAL A 241 -23.72 -20.33 14.91
CA VAL A 241 -23.87 -19.14 15.74
C VAL A 241 -24.83 -18.17 15.06
N GLU A 242 -25.92 -17.94 15.76
CA GLU A 242 -27.09 -17.14 15.43
C GLU A 242 -26.77 -15.71 14.99
N THR A 243 -27.47 -15.33 13.92
CA THR A 243 -27.87 -14.00 13.53
C THR A 243 -28.34 -13.19 14.75
N LEU A 244 -27.65 -12.09 15.04
CA LEU A 244 -28.04 -11.13 16.08
C LEU A 244 -29.31 -10.37 15.65
N THR A 245 -30.46 -10.92 16.03
CA THR A 245 -31.76 -10.28 15.91
C THR A 245 -31.86 -9.13 16.92
N ARG A 246 -32.00 -7.93 16.38
CA ARG A 246 -32.23 -6.64 17.04
C ARG A 246 -33.40 -6.75 18.03
N ARG A 247 -33.13 -6.69 19.34
CA ARG A 247 -34.17 -6.55 20.38
C ARG A 247 -34.60 -5.09 20.48
N SER A 248 -35.89 -4.86 20.25
CA SER A 248 -36.61 -3.62 20.53
C SER A 248 -36.57 -3.30 22.03
N ILE A 249 -36.25 -2.05 22.36
CA ILE A 249 -36.54 -1.45 23.67
C ILE A 249 -37.59 -0.38 23.43
N VAL A 250 -38.65 -0.46 24.23
CA VAL A 250 -39.85 0.36 24.24
C VAL A 250 -39.57 1.72 24.88
N GLU A 251 -40.04 2.75 24.18
CA GLU A 251 -40.60 4.05 24.59
C GLU A 251 -40.05 4.76 25.84
N GLY A 252 -39.49 5.94 25.58
CA GLY A 252 -39.50 7.09 26.48
C GLY A 252 -39.67 8.34 25.63
N GLU A 253 -40.85 8.95 25.69
CA GLU A 253 -41.19 10.21 25.03
C GLU A 253 -40.29 11.36 25.54
N SER A 254 -39.74 12.13 24.61
CA SER A 254 -39.36 13.52 24.88
C SER A 254 -39.53 14.34 23.61
N ASP A 255 -40.49 15.26 23.64
CA ASP A 255 -40.74 16.28 22.62
C ASP A 255 -39.47 17.11 22.35
N ALA A 256 -38.94 16.97 21.14
CA ALA A 256 -38.03 17.95 20.54
C ALA A 256 -38.49 18.18 19.09
N ALA A 257 -38.89 19.41 18.79
CA ALA A 257 -39.38 19.85 17.49
C ALA A 257 -38.46 19.37 16.35
N SER A 258 -39.00 18.58 15.41
CA SER A 258 -38.28 18.09 14.26
C SER A 258 -38.12 19.19 13.21
N THR A 259 -36.90 19.70 13.09
CA THR A 259 -36.48 20.36 11.85
C THR A 259 -36.49 19.31 10.73
N PRO A 260 -37.08 19.57 9.55
CA PRO A 260 -37.04 18.60 8.46
C PRO A 260 -35.59 18.32 8.08
N GLU A 261 -35.20 17.05 8.15
CA GLU A 261 -33.91 16.57 7.71
C GLU A 261 -33.78 16.88 6.20
N PRO A 262 -32.72 17.59 5.76
CA PRO A 262 -32.55 17.89 4.35
C PRO A 262 -32.44 16.57 3.58
N GLU A 263 -33.23 16.42 2.52
CA GLU A 263 -33.20 15.23 1.68
C GLU A 263 -31.75 14.92 1.26
N PRO A 264 -31.31 13.65 1.35
CA PRO A 264 -29.98 13.28 0.90
C PRO A 264 -29.81 13.73 -0.56
N PRO A 265 -28.68 14.36 -0.91
CA PRO A 265 -28.47 14.84 -2.26
C PRO A 265 -28.65 13.68 -3.25
N VAL A 266 -29.50 13.89 -4.24
CA VAL A 266 -29.82 12.90 -5.27
C VAL A 266 -28.51 12.42 -5.90
N SER A 267 -28.16 11.15 -5.65
CA SER A 267 -27.03 10.49 -6.29
C SER A 267 -27.32 10.38 -7.78
N ARG A 268 -26.66 11.21 -8.59
CA ARG A 268 -26.76 11.14 -10.05
C ARG A 268 -25.95 9.93 -10.52
N GLU A 269 -26.48 9.19 -11.49
CA GLU A 269 -25.69 8.16 -12.17
C GLU A 269 -24.45 8.82 -12.81
N PRO A 270 -23.26 8.24 -12.60
CA PRO A 270 -22.03 8.75 -13.20
C PRO A 270 -22.15 8.77 -14.72
N LYS A 271 -21.73 9.88 -15.35
CA LYS A 271 -21.62 9.91 -16.81
C LYS A 271 -20.42 9.05 -17.27
N PRO A 272 -20.49 8.40 -18.45
CA PRO A 272 -19.38 7.61 -18.97
C PRO A 272 -18.13 8.48 -19.18
N LEU A 273 -16.99 7.98 -18.71
CA LEU A 273 -15.67 8.60 -18.88
C LEU A 273 -15.21 8.48 -20.34
N GLY A 274 -14.35 9.41 -20.79
CA GLY A 274 -13.60 9.23 -22.05
C GLY A 274 -12.66 8.02 -21.96
N SER A 275 -12.24 7.48 -23.11
CA SER A 275 -11.48 6.22 -23.18
C SER A 275 -10.20 6.23 -22.34
N GLU A 276 -9.43 7.33 -22.36
CA GLU A 276 -8.17 7.41 -21.60
C GLU A 276 -8.41 7.62 -20.10
N ALA A 277 -9.43 8.40 -19.73
CA ALA A 277 -9.83 8.59 -18.33
C ALA A 277 -10.39 7.29 -17.72
N ALA A 278 -11.10 6.49 -18.52
CA ALA A 278 -11.55 5.16 -18.14
C ALA A 278 -10.37 4.21 -17.92
N ALA A 279 -9.36 4.24 -18.80
CA ALA A 279 -8.15 3.44 -18.64
C ALA A 279 -7.36 3.85 -17.37
N LEU A 280 -7.17 5.16 -17.13
CA LEU A 280 -6.51 5.64 -15.92
C LEU A 280 -7.28 5.23 -14.65
N ARG A 281 -8.61 5.31 -14.68
CA ARG A 281 -9.46 4.85 -13.58
C ARG A 281 -9.29 3.35 -13.34
N GLN A 282 -9.26 2.56 -14.40
CA GLN A 282 -9.03 1.12 -14.29
C GLN A 282 -7.66 0.81 -13.67
N VAL A 283 -6.58 1.47 -14.10
CA VAL A 283 -5.24 1.32 -13.48
C VAL A 283 -5.30 1.66 -11.99
N ALA A 284 -5.95 2.77 -11.62
CA ALA A 284 -6.10 3.17 -10.22
C ALA A 284 -6.91 2.15 -9.40
N ASP A 285 -8.01 1.63 -9.95
CA ASP A 285 -8.86 0.66 -9.28
C ASP A 285 -8.13 -0.69 -9.09
N ILE A 286 -7.37 -1.15 -10.08
CA ILE A 286 -6.55 -2.37 -9.93
C ILE A 286 -5.45 -2.13 -8.88
N ALA A 287 -4.77 -0.98 -8.90
CA ALA A 287 -3.75 -0.64 -7.91
C ALA A 287 -4.31 -0.70 -6.47
N ALA A 288 -5.48 -0.09 -6.26
CA ALA A 288 -6.09 0.00 -4.95
C ALA A 288 -6.67 -1.34 -4.45
N HIS A 289 -7.40 -2.08 -5.31
CA HIS A 289 -8.19 -3.24 -4.87
C HIS A 289 -7.49 -4.59 -5.07
N VAL A 290 -6.56 -4.69 -6.02
CA VAL A 290 -5.79 -5.91 -6.26
C VAL A 290 -4.43 -5.83 -5.57
N PHE A 291 -3.75 -4.70 -5.72
CA PHE A 291 -2.38 -4.54 -5.20
C PHE A 291 -2.31 -3.81 -3.85
N GLU A 292 -3.45 -3.38 -3.28
CA GLU A 292 -3.51 -2.62 -2.02
C GLU A 292 -2.44 -1.53 -1.95
N ALA A 293 -2.23 -0.84 -3.08
CA ALA A 293 -1.20 0.17 -3.27
C ALA A 293 -1.83 1.46 -3.79
N GLN A 294 -1.30 2.59 -3.33
CA GLN A 294 -1.63 3.88 -3.90
C GLN A 294 -0.86 4.08 -5.21
N LEU A 295 -1.59 4.37 -6.29
CA LEU A 295 -1.03 4.80 -7.56
C LEU A 295 -0.79 6.32 -7.56
N ILE A 296 0.43 6.72 -7.88
CA ILE A 296 0.82 8.10 -8.16
C ILE A 296 1.37 8.16 -9.57
N ILE A 297 0.80 9.04 -10.40
CA ILE A 297 1.31 9.30 -11.74
C ILE A 297 2.28 10.47 -11.67
N VAL A 298 3.55 10.20 -11.95
CA VAL A 298 4.62 11.20 -11.94
C VAL A 298 4.90 11.68 -13.36
N GLN A 299 4.89 12.99 -13.60
CA GLN A 299 5.11 13.61 -14.92
C GLN A 299 6.11 14.79 -14.81
N PRO A 300 6.76 15.19 -15.92
CA PRO A 300 7.62 16.38 -15.96
C PRO A 300 6.82 17.69 -16.12
N ARG A 301 7.42 18.83 -15.71
CA ARG A 301 6.83 20.18 -15.85
C ARG A 301 6.58 20.57 -17.30
#